data_AF-A0A2K2D6L2-F1
#
_entry.id   AF-A0A2K2D6L2-F1
#
_cell.length_a   1.000
_cell.length_b   1.000
_cell.length_c   1.000
_cell.angle_alpha   90.00
_cell.angle_beta   90.00
_cell.angle_gamma   90.00
#
_symmetry.space_group_name_H-M   'P 1'
#
loop_
_entity.id
_entity.type
_entity.pdbx_description
1 polymer ?
#
loop_
_entity_poly.entity_id
_entity_poly.type
_entity_poly.pdbx_seq_one_letter_code
_entity_poly.pdbx_strand_id
1 'polypeptide(L)'
;MGTILESLLGSCASKLQEIITNEAILILGVEEELADVLRRVELIRCCIADAEKRRTKDLAVNSWLDQLRDIIYDVDELLDVARCKGSKLLPDHTSSSSSRSAACKALSVSSCFCNIGQRHDVAVRIRSINKKIENISKDKIFLTFSNSTHLTGNGPTSKLIRSSNLVKPNLVGKEIKHSSRKLIDLVLAHKENKSYKIAIVGTGGVGKTTLAQKIYNDQKIKGSFNIQAWVCVSQDYNEVSLLKEVLRNIGVHHEQGETIGELQRKLAETIEGKSFFLVLDDVWHPMYG
;
A
#
# COMPACT_ATOMS: atom_id res chain seq x y z
N MET A 1 9.84 6.79 -5.60
CA MET A 1 9.20 7.22 -4.34
C MET A 1 7.96 8.04 -4.69
N GLY A 2 8.09 9.00 -5.60
CA GLY A 2 6.99 9.79 -6.16
C GLY A 2 5.78 8.99 -6.65
N THR A 3 5.95 7.94 -7.47
CA THR A 3 4.82 7.11 -7.92
C THR A 3 4.07 6.40 -6.78
N ILE A 4 4.81 5.99 -5.74
CA ILE A 4 4.21 5.37 -4.54
C ILE A 4 3.45 6.43 -3.76
N LEU A 5 4.06 7.61 -3.58
CA LEU A 5 3.44 8.72 -2.86
C LEU A 5 2.21 9.26 -3.59
N GLU A 6 2.24 9.35 -4.91
CA GLU A 6 1.12 9.75 -5.78
C GLU A 6 -0.04 8.75 -5.68
N SER A 7 0.26 7.45 -5.71
CA SER A 7 -0.73 6.39 -5.49
C SER A 7 -1.32 6.44 -4.07
N LEU A 8 -0.48 6.63 -3.04
CA LEU A 8 -0.92 6.74 -1.65
C LEU A 8 -1.78 7.99 -1.42
N LEU A 9 -1.39 9.14 -1.97
CA LEU A 9 -2.17 10.38 -1.92
C LEU A 9 -3.50 10.23 -2.64
N GLY A 10 -3.53 9.56 -3.80
CA GLY A 10 -4.75 9.23 -4.53
C GLY A 10 -5.69 8.33 -3.71
N SER A 11 -5.16 7.24 -3.16
CA SER A 11 -5.93 6.34 -2.28
C SER A 11 -6.45 7.06 -1.04
N CYS A 12 -5.64 7.94 -0.44
CA CYS A 12 -6.01 8.74 0.72
C CYS A 12 -7.15 9.70 0.37
N ALA A 13 -7.07 10.41 -0.75
CA ALA A 13 -8.13 11.29 -1.24
C ALA A 13 -9.44 10.53 -1.47
N SER A 14 -9.39 9.36 -2.11
CA SER A 14 -10.59 8.53 -2.33
C SER A 14 -11.21 8.04 -1.01
N LYS A 15 -10.38 7.57 -0.06
CA LYS A 15 -10.86 7.17 1.28
C LYS A 15 -11.47 8.34 2.03
N LEU A 16 -10.87 9.52 1.96
CA LEU A 16 -11.41 10.74 2.57
C LEU A 16 -12.78 11.11 1.99
N GLN A 17 -12.94 11.05 0.65
CA GLN A 17 -14.22 11.30 -0.01
C GLN A 17 -15.31 10.29 0.42
N GLU A 18 -14.97 8.99 0.49
CA GLU A 18 -15.88 7.95 0.98
C GLU A 18 -16.27 8.19 2.46
N ILE A 19 -15.31 8.60 3.28
CA ILE A 19 -15.49 8.77 4.72
C ILE A 19 -16.30 10.04 5.03
N ILE A 20 -16.03 11.17 4.37
CA ILE A 20 -16.76 12.43 4.57
C ILE A 20 -18.26 12.28 4.27
N THR A 21 -18.62 11.44 3.29
CA THR A 21 -20.01 11.18 2.91
C THR A 21 -20.71 10.12 3.77
N ASN A 22 -20.01 9.56 4.77
CA ASN A 22 -20.51 8.48 5.61
C ASN A 22 -21.20 9.01 6.89
N GLU A 23 -22.39 8.51 7.21
CA GLU A 23 -23.15 8.87 8.43
C GLU A 23 -22.34 8.65 9.73
N ALA A 24 -21.40 7.70 9.72
CA ALA A 24 -20.49 7.45 10.84
C ALA A 24 -19.61 8.67 11.21
N ILE A 25 -19.29 9.55 10.25
CA ILE A 25 -18.47 10.75 10.47
C ILE A 25 -19.29 11.90 11.05
N LEU A 26 -20.56 12.02 10.70
CA LEU A 26 -21.47 13.02 11.28
C LEU A 26 -21.56 12.83 12.81
N ILE A 27 -21.49 11.59 13.29
CA ILE A 27 -21.50 11.26 14.71
C ILE A 27 -20.18 11.63 15.42
N LEU A 28 -19.07 11.72 14.68
CA LEU A 28 -17.76 12.12 15.19
C LEU A 28 -17.59 13.65 15.20
N GLY A 29 -18.33 14.38 14.38
CA GLY A 29 -18.32 15.86 14.34
C GLY A 29 -17.00 16.44 13.83
N VAL A 30 -16.37 15.76 12.87
CA VAL A 30 -15.02 16.07 12.33
C VAL A 30 -15.03 16.27 10.80
N GLU A 31 -16.21 16.49 10.23
CA GLU A 31 -16.44 16.58 8.79
C GLU A 31 -15.62 17.72 8.16
N GLU A 32 -15.66 18.90 8.77
CA GLU A 32 -14.89 20.06 8.30
C GLU A 32 -13.39 19.80 8.34
N GLU A 33 -12.87 19.22 9.43
CA GLU A 33 -11.44 18.90 9.53
C GLU A 33 -11.00 17.87 8.48
N LEU A 34 -11.84 16.88 8.15
CA LEU A 34 -11.56 15.90 7.11
C LEU A 34 -11.63 16.48 5.70
N ALA A 35 -12.59 17.36 5.43
CA ALA A 35 -12.69 18.08 4.16
C ALA A 35 -11.45 18.96 3.93
N ASP A 36 -10.93 19.59 4.98
CA ASP A 36 -9.70 20.39 4.91
C ASP A 36 -8.46 19.52 4.63
N VAL A 37 -8.39 18.32 5.23
CA VAL A 37 -7.35 17.33 4.93
C VAL A 37 -7.42 16.89 3.47
N LEU A 38 -8.61 16.57 2.96
CA LEU A 38 -8.82 16.20 1.56
C LEU A 38 -8.31 17.28 0.61
N ARG A 39 -8.73 18.53 0.81
CA ARG A 39 -8.30 19.66 -0.02
C ARG A 39 -6.77 19.81 -0.05
N ARG A 40 -6.10 19.66 1.10
CA ARG A 40 -4.64 19.78 1.20
C ARG A 40 -3.92 18.58 0.56
N VAL A 41 -4.44 17.36 0.72
CA VAL A 41 -3.92 16.16 0.05
C VAL A 41 -3.99 16.32 -1.47
N GLU A 42 -5.10 16.85 -2.00
CA GLU A 42 -5.25 17.12 -3.43
C GLU A 42 -4.26 18.18 -3.93
N LEU A 43 -4.08 19.27 -3.18
CA LEU A 43 -3.09 20.32 -3.50
C LEU A 43 -1.66 19.76 -3.53
N ILE A 44 -1.31 18.92 -2.57
CA ILE A 44 0.00 18.27 -2.49
C ILE A 44 0.18 17.28 -3.65
N ARG A 45 -0.86 16.55 -4.04
CA ARG A 45 -0.81 15.61 -5.17
C ARG A 45 -0.35 16.28 -6.45
N CYS A 46 -0.79 17.52 -6.70
CA CYS A 46 -0.43 18.29 -7.89
C CYS A 46 1.06 18.59 -8.04
N CYS A 47 1.86 18.59 -6.95
CA CYS A 47 3.28 18.92 -7.00
C CYS A 47 4.22 17.71 -6.92
N ILE A 48 3.70 16.49 -6.74
CA ILE A 48 4.52 15.27 -6.56
C ILE A 48 5.40 14.97 -7.77
N ALA A 49 4.87 15.12 -8.98
CA ALA A 49 5.63 14.87 -10.20
C ALA A 49 6.86 15.80 -10.30
N ASP A 50 6.71 17.07 -9.91
CA ASP A 50 7.81 18.03 -9.95
C ASP A 50 8.77 17.87 -8.78
N ALA A 51 8.28 17.50 -7.59
CA ALA A 51 9.12 17.15 -6.46
C ALA A 51 10.00 15.91 -6.76
N GLU A 52 9.44 14.86 -7.39
CA GLU A 52 10.19 13.65 -7.74
C GLU A 52 11.30 13.95 -8.77
N LYS A 53 11.05 14.84 -9.75
CA LYS A 53 12.09 15.29 -10.70
C LYS A 53 13.26 15.99 -10.02
N ARG A 54 13.02 16.69 -8.90
CA ARG A 54 14.05 17.43 -8.15
C ARG A 54 14.70 16.60 -7.04
N ARG A 55 14.12 15.46 -6.67
CA ARG A 55 14.56 14.61 -5.54
C ARG A 55 16.04 14.25 -5.54
N THR A 56 16.62 13.92 -6.69
CA THR A 56 18.02 13.48 -6.78
C THR A 56 19.02 14.64 -6.72
N LYS A 57 18.54 15.88 -6.87
CA LYS A 57 19.39 17.09 -6.96
C LYS A 57 19.24 17.99 -5.73
N ASP A 58 18.14 17.86 -5.00
CA ASP A 58 17.80 18.71 -3.86
C ASP A 58 17.47 17.86 -2.63
N LEU A 59 18.39 17.85 -1.66
CA LEU A 59 18.23 17.12 -0.40
C LEU A 59 17.07 17.65 0.46
N ALA A 60 16.74 18.94 0.34
CA ALA A 60 15.61 19.53 1.04
C ALA A 60 14.30 18.96 0.50
N VAL A 61 14.18 18.86 -0.84
CA VAL A 61 13.03 18.21 -1.49
C VAL A 61 12.91 16.74 -1.11
N ASN A 62 14.02 16.01 -1.02
CA ASN A 62 13.99 14.61 -0.59
C ASN A 62 13.51 14.48 0.87
N SER A 63 14.02 15.32 1.78
CA SER A 63 13.56 15.37 3.17
C SER A 63 12.08 15.72 3.29
N TRP A 64 11.59 16.65 2.47
CA TRP A 64 10.18 17.02 2.41
C TRP A 64 9.31 15.84 1.94
N LEU A 65 9.73 15.10 0.91
CA LEU A 65 9.03 13.90 0.44
C LEU A 65 8.99 12.78 1.47
N ASP A 66 10.06 12.59 2.25
CA ASP A 66 10.11 11.61 3.33
C ASP A 66 9.14 11.99 4.47
N GLN A 67 9.11 13.27 4.88
CA GLN A 67 8.15 13.76 5.88
C GLN A 67 6.70 13.61 5.39
N LEU A 68 6.45 13.90 4.11
CA LEU A 68 5.12 13.74 3.52
C LEU A 68 4.67 12.29 3.52
N ARG A 69 5.58 11.35 3.20
CA ARG A 69 5.30 9.91 3.27
C ARG A 69 4.84 9.50 4.67
N ASP A 70 5.57 9.91 5.68
CA ASP A 70 5.26 9.54 7.07
C ASP A 70 3.89 10.13 7.50
N ILE A 71 3.58 11.37 7.10
CA ILE A 71 2.26 11.99 7.34
C ILE A 71 1.13 11.24 6.63
N ILE A 72 1.33 10.81 5.38
CA ILE A 72 0.28 10.09 4.65
C ILE A 72 0.01 8.71 5.24
N TYR A 73 1.01 8.04 5.79
CA TYR A 73 0.78 6.81 6.55
C TYR A 73 -0.04 7.06 7.83
N ASP A 74 0.27 8.13 8.58
CA ASP A 74 -0.54 8.51 9.74
C ASP A 74 -2.00 8.78 9.35
N VAL A 75 -2.23 9.43 8.19
CA VAL A 75 -3.59 9.72 7.69
C VAL A 75 -4.32 8.43 7.36
N ASP A 76 -3.69 7.52 6.62
CA ASP A 76 -4.32 6.27 6.21
C ASP A 76 -4.73 5.40 7.41
N GLU A 77 -3.84 5.30 8.42
CA GLU A 77 -4.15 4.62 9.68
C GLU A 77 -5.33 5.29 10.40
N LEU A 78 -5.33 6.63 10.47
CA LEU A 78 -6.37 7.37 11.16
C LEU A 78 -7.73 7.23 10.49
N LEU A 79 -7.77 7.20 9.15
CA LEU A 79 -9.02 7.00 8.40
C LEU A 79 -9.64 5.63 8.71
N ASP A 80 -8.83 4.58 8.78
CA ASP A 80 -9.29 3.25 9.16
C ASP A 80 -9.79 3.23 10.62
N VAL A 81 -9.11 3.93 11.54
CA VAL A 81 -9.55 4.10 12.94
C VAL A 81 -10.85 4.89 13.04
N ALA A 82 -11.00 5.98 12.28
CA ALA A 82 -12.19 6.81 12.27
C ALA A 82 -13.39 6.03 11.73
N ARG A 83 -13.22 5.27 10.65
CA ARG A 83 -14.25 4.39 10.08
C ARG A 83 -14.65 3.29 11.07
N CYS A 84 -13.69 2.62 11.70
CA CYS A 84 -13.95 1.56 12.67
C CYS A 84 -14.64 2.06 13.94
N LYS A 85 -14.25 3.22 14.46
CA LYS A 85 -14.87 3.79 15.66
C LYS A 85 -16.22 4.41 15.34
N GLY A 86 -16.34 5.17 14.26
CA GLY A 86 -17.61 5.77 13.83
C GLY A 86 -18.70 4.73 13.58
N SER A 87 -18.38 3.58 12.98
CA SER A 87 -19.35 2.51 12.75
C SER A 87 -19.89 1.88 14.03
N LYS A 88 -19.10 1.83 15.12
CA LYS A 88 -19.54 1.37 16.44
C LYS A 88 -20.45 2.36 17.17
N LEU A 89 -20.53 3.60 16.67
CA LEU A 89 -21.36 4.66 17.24
C LEU A 89 -22.72 4.78 16.52
N LEU A 90 -22.90 4.08 15.39
CA LEU A 90 -24.18 4.00 14.70
C LEU A 90 -25.15 3.09 15.48
N PRO A 91 -26.45 3.42 15.55
CA PRO A 91 -27.45 2.50 16.09
C PRO A 91 -27.51 1.22 15.24
N ASP A 92 -27.53 0.04 15.89
CA ASP A 92 -27.63 -1.24 15.19
C ASP A 92 -28.91 -1.30 14.33
N HIS A 93 -28.77 -1.22 13.01
CA HIS A 93 -29.81 -1.60 12.06
C HIS A 93 -29.75 -3.10 11.77
N THR A 94 -29.86 -3.94 12.80
CA THR A 94 -30.13 -5.38 12.63
C THR A 94 -31.51 -5.71 13.14
N SER A 95 -32.48 -5.68 12.23
CA SER A 95 -33.75 -6.36 12.39
C SER A 95 -33.54 -7.87 12.38
N SER A 96 -33.59 -8.50 13.55
CA SER A 96 -34.11 -9.87 13.67
C SER A 96 -34.86 -10.05 14.99
N SER A 97 -36.10 -10.50 14.84
CA SER A 97 -37.08 -10.79 15.87
C SER A 97 -36.61 -11.93 16.79
N SER A 98 -36.66 -11.71 18.11
CA SER A 98 -37.18 -12.72 19.03
C SER A 98 -37.78 -12.05 20.27
N SER A 99 -38.86 -12.63 20.76
CA SER A 99 -39.89 -12.01 21.58
C SER A 99 -39.58 -11.91 23.08
N ARG A 100 -40.19 -10.90 23.73
CA ARG A 100 -40.50 -10.73 25.18
C ARG A 100 -39.28 -10.35 26.05
N SER A 101 -39.31 -9.29 26.86
CA SER A 101 -40.41 -8.82 27.71
C SER A 101 -40.44 -7.29 27.86
N ALA A 102 -41.65 -6.77 28.06
CA ALA A 102 -41.94 -5.38 28.34
C ALA A 102 -41.70 -5.07 29.83
N ALA A 103 -40.46 -4.73 30.21
CA ALA A 103 -40.17 -4.03 31.45
C ALA A 103 -38.75 -3.45 31.36
N CYS A 104 -38.67 -2.18 30.95
CA CYS A 104 -37.62 -1.18 31.20
C CYS A 104 -37.67 -0.10 30.09
N LYS A 105 -38.82 0.59 29.97
CA LYS A 105 -38.96 1.83 29.17
C LYS A 105 -38.63 3.06 30.01
N ALA A 106 -37.67 2.97 30.92
CA ALA A 106 -37.25 4.07 31.76
C ALA A 106 -35.72 4.18 31.72
N LEU A 107 -35.25 5.27 31.12
CA LEU A 107 -33.90 5.81 31.27
C LEU A 107 -32.76 4.97 30.68
N SER A 108 -32.63 4.95 29.35
CA SER A 108 -31.32 4.75 28.74
C SER A 108 -30.92 6.01 27.97
N VAL A 109 -30.78 7.11 28.72
CA VAL A 109 -30.11 8.34 28.27
C VAL A 109 -28.57 8.16 28.29
N SER A 110 -28.09 6.97 28.67
CA SER A 110 -26.67 6.65 28.84
C SER A 110 -25.96 6.16 27.57
N SER A 111 -26.68 5.76 26.51
CA SER A 111 -26.04 5.37 25.24
C SER A 111 -25.44 6.57 24.49
N CYS A 112 -25.89 7.80 24.77
CA CYS A 112 -25.39 9.02 24.14
C CYS A 112 -24.06 9.54 24.75
N PHE A 113 -23.79 9.22 26.03
CA PHE A 113 -22.65 9.79 26.77
C PHE A 113 -21.46 8.82 26.95
N CYS A 114 -21.66 7.50 26.84
CA CYS A 114 -20.59 6.51 27.04
C CYS A 114 -19.53 6.47 25.92
N ASN A 115 -19.71 7.24 24.84
CA ASN A 115 -18.81 7.25 23.69
C ASN A 115 -18.08 8.60 23.46
N ILE A 116 -18.23 9.57 24.38
CA ILE A 116 -17.57 10.89 24.28
C ILE A 116 -16.04 10.77 24.18
N GLY A 117 -15.44 9.83 24.93
CA GLY A 117 -13.99 9.62 24.94
C GLY A 117 -13.46 9.08 23.61
N GLN A 118 -14.23 8.22 22.93
CA GLN A 118 -13.86 7.70 21.62
C GLN A 118 -13.99 8.77 20.52
N ARG A 119 -15.06 9.57 20.56
CA ARG A 119 -15.24 10.74 19.67
C ARG A 119 -14.09 11.73 19.86
N HIS A 120 -13.78 12.06 21.11
CA HIS A 120 -12.73 13.01 21.45
C HIS A 120 -11.34 12.52 21.01
N ASP A 121 -10.97 11.26 21.26
CA ASP A 121 -9.69 10.70 20.83
C ASP A 121 -9.52 10.73 19.30
N VAL A 122 -10.56 10.39 18.54
CA VAL A 122 -10.51 10.47 17.06
C VAL A 122 -10.39 11.93 16.60
N ALA A 123 -11.20 12.83 17.14
CA ALA A 123 -11.16 14.24 16.78
C ALA A 123 -9.80 14.90 17.09
N VAL A 124 -9.20 14.60 18.25
CA VAL A 124 -7.86 15.10 18.61
C VAL A 124 -6.80 14.61 17.62
N ARG A 125 -6.85 13.33 17.23
CA ARG A 125 -5.93 12.77 16.24
C ARG A 125 -6.12 13.41 14.86
N ILE A 126 -7.36 13.62 14.42
CA ILE A 126 -7.66 14.29 13.13
C ILE A 126 -7.09 15.70 13.13
N ARG A 127 -7.30 16.46 14.21
CA ARG A 127 -6.72 17.81 14.35
C ARG A 127 -5.20 17.80 14.33
N SER A 128 -4.57 16.82 15.01
CA SER A 128 -3.12 16.66 14.98
C SER A 128 -2.59 16.40 13.57
N ILE A 129 -3.25 15.54 12.80
CA ILE A 129 -2.87 15.24 11.42
C ILE A 129 -3.10 16.45 10.51
N ASN A 130 -4.23 17.13 10.64
CA ASN A 130 -4.51 18.33 9.86
C ASN A 130 -3.42 19.39 10.08
N LYS A 131 -2.94 19.54 11.33
CA LYS A 131 -1.79 20.41 11.64
C LYS A 131 -0.48 19.96 10.99
N LYS A 132 -0.20 18.65 10.94
CA LYS A 132 1.01 18.11 10.26
C LYS A 132 0.96 18.38 8.74
N ILE A 133 -0.19 18.11 8.11
CA ILE A 133 -0.40 18.39 6.68
C ILE A 133 -0.35 19.90 6.42
N GLU A 134 -0.88 20.70 7.34
CA GLU A 134 -0.81 22.14 7.22
C GLU A 134 0.64 22.64 7.22
N ASN A 135 1.45 22.17 8.16
CA ASN A 135 2.85 22.54 8.25
C ASN A 135 3.62 22.17 6.97
N ILE A 136 3.40 20.97 6.42
CA ILE A 136 4.09 20.54 5.20
C ILE A 136 3.61 21.29 3.94
N SER A 137 2.34 21.69 3.91
CA SER A 137 1.75 22.55 2.86
C SER A 137 2.13 24.02 2.96
N LYS A 138 2.68 24.45 4.11
CA LYS A 138 3.21 25.81 4.33
C LYS A 138 4.73 25.86 4.26
N ASP A 139 5.39 24.72 4.06
CA ASP A 139 6.84 24.65 3.91
C ASP A 139 7.27 25.47 2.68
N LYS A 140 8.36 26.22 2.84
CA LYS A 140 8.98 27.01 1.77
C LYS A 140 9.27 26.15 0.54
N ILE A 141 9.61 24.88 0.73
CA ILE A 141 9.83 23.90 -0.34
C ILE A 141 8.54 23.66 -1.13
N PHE A 142 7.40 23.47 -0.47
CA PHE A 142 6.09 23.34 -1.13
C PHE A 142 5.75 24.59 -1.96
N LEU A 143 5.97 25.78 -1.38
CA LEU A 143 5.73 27.05 -2.07
C LEU A 143 6.60 27.25 -3.33
N THR A 144 7.79 26.65 -3.38
CA THR A 144 8.61 26.65 -4.62
C THR A 144 8.05 25.78 -5.73
N PHE A 145 7.21 24.80 -5.41
CA PHE A 145 6.49 23.99 -6.41
C PHE A 145 5.20 24.66 -6.85
N SER A 146 4.42 25.24 -5.93
CA SER A 146 3.16 25.91 -6.24
C SER A 146 3.33 27.15 -7.13
N ASN A 147 4.47 27.83 -7.06
CA ASN A 147 4.78 29.00 -7.88
C ASN A 147 5.46 28.66 -9.22
N SER A 148 5.73 27.39 -9.49
CA SER A 148 6.47 26.92 -10.68
C SER A 148 5.52 26.44 -11.78
N THR A 149 4.42 27.16 -12.04
CA THR A 149 3.66 26.96 -13.28
C THR A 149 4.44 27.56 -14.45
N HIS A 150 4.64 26.74 -15.48
CA HIS A 150 5.44 26.95 -16.69
C HIS A 150 6.93 26.66 -16.54
N LEU A 151 7.33 25.45 -16.91
CA LEU A 151 8.28 25.22 -17.99
C LEU A 151 8.09 23.77 -18.50
N THR A 152 7.48 23.65 -19.67
CA THR A 152 7.46 22.45 -20.49
C THR A 152 8.89 22.06 -20.84
N GLY A 153 9.29 20.85 -20.45
CA GLY A 153 10.62 20.32 -20.74
C GLY A 153 10.53 18.83 -21.01
N ASN A 154 10.42 18.48 -22.29
CA ASN A 154 10.63 17.13 -22.79
C ASN A 154 12.06 16.71 -22.45
N GLY A 155 12.20 15.75 -21.53
CA GLY A 155 13.45 15.09 -21.19
C GLY A 155 13.22 13.57 -21.10
N PRO A 156 14.22 12.76 -21.45
CA PRO A 156 14.03 11.34 -21.73
C PRO A 156 13.50 10.60 -20.50
N THR A 157 12.50 9.75 -20.72
CA THR A 157 11.91 8.84 -19.74
C THR A 157 13.00 7.94 -19.16
N SER A 158 13.54 8.34 -18.01
CA SER A 158 14.39 7.49 -17.18
C SER A 158 13.56 6.28 -16.76
N LYS A 159 13.80 5.12 -17.39
CA LYS A 159 13.32 3.82 -16.91
C LYS A 159 13.75 3.67 -15.46
N LEU A 160 12.80 3.82 -14.54
CA LEU A 160 12.99 3.55 -13.12
C LEU A 160 13.28 2.05 -13.00
N ILE A 161 14.56 1.70 -12.89
CA ILE A 161 14.96 0.36 -12.44
C ILE A 161 14.52 0.26 -10.98
N ARG A 162 13.30 -0.26 -10.74
CA ARG A 162 12.84 -0.66 -9.41
C ARG A 162 13.63 -1.90 -9.01
N SER A 163 14.84 -1.69 -8.48
CA SER A 163 15.48 -2.73 -7.68
C SER A 163 14.83 -2.70 -6.30
N SER A 164 13.96 -3.67 -6.02
CA SER A 164 13.63 -4.03 -4.66
C SER A 164 14.88 -4.70 -4.07
N ASN A 165 15.76 -3.90 -3.45
CA ASN A 165 16.88 -4.44 -2.71
C ASN A 165 16.33 -5.50 -1.75
N LEU A 166 16.72 -6.76 -1.94
CA LEU A 166 16.26 -7.92 -1.16
C LEU A 166 16.91 -7.91 0.23
N VAL A 167 16.80 -6.78 0.94
CA VAL A 167 17.26 -6.62 2.31
C VAL A 167 16.30 -7.39 3.19
N LYS A 168 16.85 -8.18 4.12
CA LYS A 168 16.04 -8.90 5.12
C LYS A 168 15.33 -7.87 6.02
N PRO A 169 13.99 -7.78 6.00
CA PRO A 169 13.30 -6.74 6.77
C PRO A 169 13.41 -7.03 8.27
N ASN A 170 13.67 -5.98 9.07
CA ASN A 170 13.61 -6.03 10.53
C ASN A 170 12.14 -6.04 10.96
N LEU A 171 11.57 -7.24 11.00
CA LEU A 171 10.15 -7.44 11.21
C LEU A 171 9.80 -7.51 12.71
N VAL A 172 8.99 -6.55 13.17
CA VAL A 172 8.40 -6.54 14.52
C VAL A 172 6.95 -7.06 14.47
N GLY A 173 6.50 -7.71 15.55
CA GLY A 173 5.13 -8.27 15.64
C GLY A 173 5.07 -9.80 15.71
N LYS A 174 4.30 -10.34 16.67
CA LYS A 174 4.15 -11.79 16.90
C LYS A 174 3.33 -12.46 15.79
N GLU A 175 2.31 -11.79 15.28
CA GLU A 175 1.42 -12.32 14.25
C GLU A 175 2.13 -12.53 12.91
N ILE A 176 2.93 -11.56 12.45
CA ILE A 176 3.66 -11.72 11.18
C ILE A 176 4.70 -12.85 11.29
N LYS A 177 5.30 -13.09 12.48
CA LYS A 177 6.15 -14.27 12.73
C LYS A 177 5.38 -15.59 12.67
N HIS A 178 4.11 -15.61 13.05
CA HIS A 178 3.27 -16.80 12.93
C HIS A 178 2.80 -17.02 11.49
N SER A 179 2.28 -15.97 10.83
CA SER A 179 1.82 -16.02 9.43
C SER A 179 2.95 -16.40 8.47
N SER A 180 4.15 -15.84 8.65
CA SER A 180 5.32 -16.24 7.85
C SER A 180 5.66 -17.72 7.99
N ARG A 181 5.70 -18.26 9.23
CA ARG A 181 5.95 -19.69 9.47
C ARG A 181 4.88 -20.57 8.82
N LYS A 182 3.60 -20.24 9.03
CA LYS A 182 2.48 -20.99 8.44
C LYS A 182 2.56 -21.00 6.91
N LEU A 183 2.89 -19.87 6.28
CA LEU A 183 3.05 -19.80 4.82
C LEU A 183 4.27 -20.58 4.33
N ILE A 184 5.40 -20.55 5.05
CA ILE A 184 6.57 -21.37 4.71
C ILE A 184 6.20 -22.85 4.78
N ASP A 185 5.56 -23.29 5.86
CA ASP A 185 5.15 -24.70 6.02
C ASP A 185 4.14 -25.12 4.94
N LEU A 186 3.21 -24.23 4.55
CA LEU A 186 2.29 -24.45 3.43
C LEU A 186 3.01 -24.60 2.09
N VAL A 187 3.99 -23.73 1.79
CA VAL A 187 4.81 -23.80 0.56
C VAL A 187 5.55 -25.12 0.50
N LEU A 188 6.20 -25.53 1.60
CA LEU A 188 6.98 -26.76 1.66
C LEU A 188 6.10 -28.02 1.56
N ALA A 189 4.93 -28.02 2.19
CA ALA A 189 3.98 -29.14 2.12
C ALA A 189 3.46 -29.40 0.69
N HIS A 190 3.46 -28.38 -0.18
CA HIS A 190 2.97 -28.47 -1.55
C HIS A 190 4.10 -28.44 -2.59
N LYS A 191 5.37 -28.62 -2.18
CA LYS A 191 6.54 -28.55 -3.07
C LYS A 191 6.50 -29.57 -4.21
N GLU A 192 6.02 -30.78 -3.94
CA GLU A 192 5.97 -31.89 -4.92
C GLU A 192 4.79 -31.77 -5.91
N ASN A 193 3.92 -30.78 -5.74
CA ASN A 193 2.83 -30.55 -6.68
C ASN A 193 3.36 -29.97 -7.99
N LYS A 194 2.76 -30.38 -9.13
CA LYS A 194 3.08 -29.84 -10.46
C LYS A 194 3.02 -28.30 -10.51
N SER A 195 2.09 -27.70 -9.78
CA SER A 195 2.01 -26.26 -9.59
C SER A 195 1.20 -25.93 -8.33
N TYR A 196 1.69 -25.01 -7.50
CA TYR A 196 0.97 -24.49 -6.34
C TYR A 196 1.14 -22.97 -6.26
N LYS A 197 0.04 -22.24 -6.06
CA LYS A 197 0.02 -20.77 -6.09
C LYS A 197 -0.58 -20.23 -4.79
N ILE A 198 0.07 -19.23 -4.21
CA ILE A 198 -0.43 -18.49 -3.05
C ILE A 198 -0.56 -17.03 -3.45
N ALA A 199 -1.73 -16.45 -3.21
CA ALA A 199 -1.95 -15.02 -3.36
C ALA A 199 -1.89 -14.34 -1.98
N ILE A 200 -1.05 -13.30 -1.86
CA ILE A 200 -1.05 -12.40 -0.71
C ILE A 200 -1.80 -11.14 -1.13
N VAL A 201 -3.04 -11.01 -0.66
CA VAL A 201 -3.93 -9.89 -0.99
C VAL A 201 -4.14 -8.99 0.21
N GLY A 202 -4.45 -7.72 -0.03
CA GLY A 202 -4.65 -6.73 1.01
C GLY A 202 -4.43 -5.32 0.48
N THR A 203 -4.83 -4.34 1.28
CA THR A 203 -4.70 -2.91 0.98
C THR A 203 -3.24 -2.49 0.76
N GLY A 204 -3.03 -1.34 0.13
CA GLY A 204 -1.69 -0.74 0.01
C GLY A 204 -1.05 -0.56 1.40
N GLY A 205 0.28 -0.65 1.50
CA GLY A 205 0.99 -0.39 2.76
C GLY A 205 0.88 -1.46 3.87
N VAL A 206 -0.04 -2.43 3.79
CA VAL A 206 -0.23 -3.47 4.84
C VAL A 206 0.95 -4.44 5.03
N GLY A 207 2.02 -4.30 4.24
CA GLY A 207 3.23 -5.11 4.37
C GLY A 207 3.21 -6.43 3.60
N LYS A 208 2.41 -6.55 2.53
CA LYS A 208 2.38 -7.73 1.63
C LYS A 208 3.77 -8.09 1.10
N THR A 209 4.43 -7.11 0.49
CA THR A 209 5.80 -7.24 -0.03
C THR A 209 6.77 -7.58 1.10
N THR A 210 6.62 -6.99 2.29
CA THR A 210 7.45 -7.31 3.47
C THR A 210 7.28 -8.76 3.92
N LEU A 211 6.05 -9.29 3.93
CA LEU A 211 5.77 -10.67 4.26
C LEU A 211 6.34 -11.62 3.19
N ALA A 212 6.14 -11.32 1.91
CA ALA A 212 6.70 -12.08 0.80
C ALA A 212 8.24 -12.09 0.85
N GLN A 213 8.89 -10.95 1.12
CA GLN A 213 10.35 -10.83 1.26
C GLN A 213 10.87 -11.69 2.42
N LYS A 214 10.12 -11.78 3.51
CA LYS A 214 10.48 -12.63 4.63
C LYS A 214 10.41 -14.12 4.28
N ILE A 215 9.38 -14.55 3.56
CA ILE A 215 9.24 -15.94 3.09
C ILE A 215 10.35 -16.27 2.08
N TYR A 216 10.55 -15.40 1.09
CA TYR A 216 11.60 -15.56 0.07
C TYR A 216 13.00 -15.66 0.68
N ASN A 217 13.29 -14.89 1.73
CA ASN A 217 14.58 -14.91 2.40
C ASN A 217 14.73 -15.98 3.50
N ASP A 218 13.72 -16.81 3.73
CA ASP A 218 13.79 -17.87 4.72
C ASP A 218 14.73 -18.99 4.27
N GLN A 219 15.54 -19.50 5.20
CA GLN A 219 16.55 -20.51 4.90
C GLN A 219 15.92 -21.83 4.45
N LYS A 220 14.74 -22.18 4.96
CA LYS A 220 14.04 -23.38 4.51
C LYS A 220 13.63 -23.26 3.05
N ILE A 221 13.16 -22.09 2.63
CA ILE A 221 12.80 -21.83 1.23
C ILE A 221 14.05 -21.88 0.34
N LYS A 222 15.11 -21.16 0.71
CA LYS A 222 16.38 -21.13 -0.05
C LYS A 222 17.02 -22.52 -0.22
N GLY A 223 16.90 -23.38 0.79
CA GLY A 223 17.42 -24.75 0.73
C GLY A 223 16.51 -25.77 0.04
N SER A 224 15.26 -25.41 -0.28
CA SER A 224 14.26 -26.38 -0.76
C SER A 224 14.02 -26.34 -2.26
N PHE A 225 14.29 -25.24 -2.96
CA PHE A 225 14.01 -25.09 -4.38
C PHE A 225 15.30 -24.96 -5.20
N ASN A 226 15.36 -25.59 -6.37
CA ASN A 226 16.54 -25.51 -7.24
C ASN A 226 16.67 -24.13 -7.89
N ILE A 227 15.54 -23.50 -8.19
CA ILE A 227 15.46 -22.18 -8.82
C ILE A 227 14.66 -21.27 -7.90
N GLN A 228 15.14 -20.04 -7.71
CA GLN A 228 14.44 -19.03 -6.94
C GLN A 228 14.54 -17.68 -7.65
N ALA A 229 13.40 -17.02 -7.86
CA ALA A 229 13.36 -15.72 -8.50
C ALA A 229 12.30 -14.82 -7.86
N TRP A 230 12.60 -13.52 -7.83
CA TRP A 230 11.68 -12.46 -7.44
C TRP A 230 11.56 -11.49 -8.60
N VAL A 231 10.35 -11.20 -9.05
CA VAL A 231 10.10 -10.26 -10.15
C VAL A 231 9.00 -9.29 -9.75
N CYS A 232 9.23 -8.00 -10.01
CA CYS A 232 8.22 -6.96 -9.81
C CYS A 232 7.42 -6.80 -11.11
N VAL A 233 6.11 -6.95 -11.06
CA VAL A 233 5.22 -6.80 -12.23
C VAL A 233 4.68 -5.37 -12.22
N SER A 234 5.07 -4.55 -13.19
CA SER A 234 4.52 -3.19 -13.32
C SER A 234 3.09 -3.22 -13.88
N GLN A 235 2.31 -2.14 -13.68
CA GLN A 235 1.01 -1.97 -14.34
C GLN A 235 1.12 -2.06 -15.87
N ASP A 236 2.11 -1.35 -16.46
CA ASP A 236 2.39 -1.39 -17.90
C ASP A 236 3.43 -2.48 -18.25
N TYR A 237 3.27 -3.70 -17.72
CA TYR A 237 4.27 -4.75 -17.98
C TYR A 237 4.33 -5.11 -19.47
N ASN A 238 5.55 -5.31 -19.95
CA ASN A 238 5.81 -5.84 -21.28
C ASN A 238 6.31 -7.30 -21.15
N GLU A 239 5.65 -8.24 -21.82
CA GLU A 239 5.94 -9.68 -21.71
C GLU A 239 7.41 -10.03 -21.97
N VAL A 240 8.01 -9.44 -23.01
CA VAL A 240 9.44 -9.63 -23.34
C VAL A 240 10.31 -9.13 -22.19
N SER A 241 10.02 -7.96 -21.63
CA SER A 241 10.79 -7.40 -20.52
C SER A 241 10.68 -8.24 -19.24
N LEU A 242 9.49 -8.77 -18.96
CA LEU A 242 9.22 -9.61 -17.79
C LEU A 242 9.96 -10.96 -17.90
N LEU A 243 9.89 -11.61 -19.06
CA LEU A 243 10.61 -12.85 -19.32
C LEU A 243 12.13 -12.67 -19.21
N LYS A 244 12.67 -11.56 -19.75
CA LYS A 244 14.10 -11.22 -19.61
C LYS A 244 14.51 -11.00 -18.16
N GLU A 245 13.64 -10.38 -17.36
CA GLU A 245 13.89 -10.20 -15.92
C GLU A 245 13.88 -11.53 -15.17
N VAL A 246 12.93 -12.43 -15.43
CA VAL A 246 12.92 -13.78 -14.85
C VAL A 246 14.21 -14.52 -15.21
N LEU A 247 14.58 -14.58 -16.49
CA LEU A 247 15.79 -15.26 -16.98
C LEU A 247 17.06 -14.70 -16.32
N ARG A 248 17.17 -13.37 -16.21
CA ARG A 248 18.28 -12.71 -15.51
C ARG A 248 18.37 -13.13 -14.05
N ASN A 249 17.23 -13.19 -13.35
CA ASN A 249 17.20 -13.50 -11.92
C ASN A 249 17.52 -14.97 -11.62
N ILE A 250 17.35 -15.87 -12.60
CA ILE A 250 17.74 -17.29 -12.50
C ILE A 250 19.11 -17.59 -13.15
N GLY A 251 19.86 -16.55 -13.56
CA GLY A 251 21.21 -16.67 -14.09
C GLY A 251 21.30 -17.11 -15.56
N VAL A 252 20.22 -16.98 -16.34
CA VAL A 252 20.20 -17.34 -17.76
C VAL A 252 20.48 -16.11 -18.63
N HIS A 253 21.45 -16.25 -19.53
CA HIS A 253 21.81 -15.21 -20.48
C HIS A 253 20.73 -15.04 -21.55
N HIS A 254 20.42 -13.78 -21.85
CA HIS A 254 19.48 -13.38 -22.88
C HIS A 254 20.08 -12.23 -23.69
N GLU A 255 19.68 -12.11 -24.95
CA GLU A 255 20.24 -11.16 -25.92
C GLU A 255 19.23 -10.08 -26.31
N GLN A 256 19.71 -9.03 -26.96
CA GLN A 256 18.85 -8.03 -27.59
C GLN A 256 18.25 -8.61 -28.86
N GLY A 257 16.96 -8.35 -29.11
CA GLY A 257 16.24 -8.84 -30.29
C GLY A 257 15.54 -10.20 -30.15
N GLU A 258 15.75 -10.94 -29.06
CA GLU A 258 15.04 -12.22 -28.84
C GLU A 258 13.53 -12.07 -28.79
N THR A 259 12.85 -12.96 -29.50
CA THR A 259 11.40 -13.10 -29.54
C THR A 259 10.86 -13.72 -28.25
N ILE A 260 9.56 -13.55 -28.00
CA ILE A 260 8.87 -14.16 -26.85
C ILE A 260 9.06 -15.69 -26.86
N GLY A 261 8.94 -16.34 -28.02
CA GLY A 261 9.09 -17.79 -28.15
C GLY A 261 10.50 -18.28 -27.79
N GLU A 262 11.54 -17.53 -28.16
CA GLU A 262 12.92 -17.86 -27.80
C GLU A 262 13.16 -17.74 -26.29
N LEU A 263 12.64 -16.68 -25.67
CA LEU A 263 12.71 -16.45 -24.22
C LEU A 263 11.93 -17.52 -23.44
N GLN A 264 10.74 -17.89 -23.92
CA GLN A 264 9.91 -18.95 -23.33
C GLN A 264 10.60 -20.31 -23.44
N ARG A 265 11.22 -20.64 -24.59
CA ARG A 265 11.99 -21.87 -24.78
C ARG A 265 13.16 -21.95 -23.80
N LYS A 266 13.96 -20.87 -23.70
CA LYS A 266 15.06 -20.80 -22.72
C LYS A 266 14.58 -21.00 -21.29
N LEU A 267 13.45 -20.39 -20.93
CA LEU A 267 12.87 -20.57 -19.60
C LEU A 267 12.43 -22.02 -19.37
N ALA A 268 11.74 -22.63 -20.34
CA ALA A 268 11.27 -24.01 -20.28
C ALA A 268 12.43 -25.00 -20.11
N GLU A 269 13.48 -24.89 -20.93
CA GLU A 269 14.71 -25.69 -20.83
C GLU A 269 15.41 -25.49 -19.47
N THR A 270 15.37 -24.27 -18.94
CA THR A 270 16.03 -23.98 -17.65
C THR A 270 15.30 -24.62 -16.48
N ILE A 271 13.96 -24.62 -16.47
CA ILE A 271 13.14 -25.13 -15.37
C ILE A 271 12.83 -26.63 -15.49
N GLU A 272 13.14 -27.26 -16.62
CA GLU A 272 12.87 -28.67 -16.86
C GLU A 272 13.54 -29.56 -15.79
N GLY A 273 12.73 -30.42 -15.16
CA GLY A 273 13.17 -31.32 -14.10
C GLY A 273 13.59 -30.65 -12.79
N LYS A 274 13.39 -29.33 -12.64
CA LYS A 274 13.82 -28.56 -11.46
C LYS A 274 12.63 -27.99 -10.70
N SER A 275 12.73 -28.01 -9.37
CA SER A 275 11.78 -27.30 -8.50
C SER A 275 12.10 -25.80 -8.52
N PHE A 276 11.07 -24.95 -8.56
CA PHE A 276 11.24 -23.51 -8.57
C PHE A 276 10.31 -22.79 -7.59
N PHE A 277 10.79 -21.69 -7.01
CA PHE A 277 10.02 -20.75 -6.21
C PHE A 277 10.09 -19.36 -6.84
N LEU A 278 8.96 -18.91 -7.38
CA LEU A 278 8.84 -17.62 -8.07
C LEU A 278 7.92 -16.69 -7.27
N VAL A 279 8.41 -15.50 -6.94
CA VAL A 279 7.59 -14.42 -6.40
C VAL A 279 7.31 -13.41 -7.51
N LEU A 280 6.03 -13.17 -7.78
CA LEU A 280 5.54 -12.08 -8.61
C LEU A 280 4.97 -11.01 -7.68
N ASP A 281 5.70 -9.91 -7.52
CA ASP A 281 5.34 -8.80 -6.63
C ASP A 281 4.61 -7.70 -7.40
N ASP A 282 3.69 -7.00 -6.73
CA ASP A 282 2.92 -5.87 -7.28
C ASP A 282 2.06 -6.23 -8.51
N VAL A 283 1.45 -7.42 -8.57
CA VAL A 283 0.62 -7.85 -9.72
C VAL A 283 -0.72 -7.10 -9.75
N TRP A 284 -1.02 -6.47 -10.89
CA TRP A 284 -2.26 -5.71 -11.12
C TRP A 284 -3.26 -6.48 -11.97
N HIS A 285 -4.55 -6.29 -11.68
CA HIS A 285 -5.63 -6.73 -12.57
C HIS A 285 -5.97 -5.57 -13.51
N PRO A 286 -6.06 -5.79 -14.83
CA PRO A 286 -6.49 -4.76 -15.78
C PRO A 286 -8.01 -4.57 -15.68
N MET A 287 -8.50 -3.94 -14.61
CA MET A 287 -9.87 -3.47 -14.50
C MET A 287 -9.87 -2.07 -13.87
N TYR A 288 -10.53 -1.16 -14.59
CA TYR A 288 -10.68 0.29 -14.39
C TYR A 288 -9.49 1.13 -14.88
N GLY A 289 -9.54 1.45 -16.18
CA GLY A 289 -8.85 2.60 -16.76
C GLY A 289 -9.59 3.90 -16.49
#